data_AF-M6WHQ7-F1
#
_entry.id   AF-M6WHQ7-F1
#
_cell.length_a   1.000
_cell.length_b   1.000
_cell.length_c   1.000
_cell.angle_alpha   90.00
_cell.angle_beta   90.00
_cell.angle_gamma   90.00
#
_symmetry.space_group_name_H-M   'P 1'
#
loop_
_entity.id
_entity.type
_entity.pdbx_description
1 polymer ?
#
loop_
_entity_poly.entity_id
_entity_poly.type
_entity_poly.pdbx_seq_one_letter_code
_entity_poly.pdbx_strand_id
1 'polypeptide(L)' 'MLLGVAGLDFTSKKAVGTAAGFIGLFGYLGRTALSKVVGWLSKQPGFHWEQSLYLIIGATLIALALLAVTWSWKPKA' A
#
# COMPACT_ATOMS: atom_id res chain seq x y z
N MET A 1 1.98 -0.21 -11.90
CA MET A 1 1.47 1.06 -12.46
C MET A 1 -0.06 1.14 -12.55
N LEU A 2 -0.82 0.03 -12.53
CA LEU A 2 -2.28 0.06 -12.65
C LEU A 2 -3.03 0.54 -11.38
N LEU A 3 -2.48 0.29 -10.19
CA LEU A 3 -3.10 0.65 -8.91
C LEU A 3 -3.21 2.16 -8.67
N GLY A 4 -2.18 2.92 -9.10
CA GLY A 4 -2.20 4.37 -9.02
C GLY A 4 -3.21 4.98 -9.98
N VAL A 5 -3.26 4.50 -11.22
CA VAL A 5 -4.23 4.94 -12.23
C VAL A 5 -5.66 4.61 -11.79
N ALA A 6 -5.90 3.41 -11.25
CA ALA A 6 -7.20 3.05 -10.71
C ALA A 6 -7.69 4.03 -9.63
N GLY A 7 -6.81 4.46 -8.71
CA GLY A 7 -7.15 5.48 -7.71
C GLY A 7 -7.46 6.86 -8.33
N LEU A 8 -6.82 7.19 -9.44
CA LEU A 8 -7.06 8.44 -10.18
C LEU A 8 -8.37 8.41 -10.98
N ASP A 9 -8.82 7.24 -11.41
CA ASP A 9 -10.09 7.08 -12.11
C ASP A 9 -11.29 7.35 -11.18
N PHE A 10 -11.10 7.27 -9.85
CA PHE A 10 -12.12 7.59 -8.85
C PHE A 10 -12.21 9.07 -8.46
N THR A 11 -11.36 9.95 -9.01
CA THR A 11 -11.35 11.39 -8.66
C THR A 11 -11.77 12.28 -9.83
N SER A 12 -12.24 13.48 -9.51
CA SER A 12 -12.55 14.49 -10.51
C SER A 12 -11.29 15.01 -11.20
N LYS A 13 -11.44 15.52 -12.44
CA LYS A 13 -10.36 16.14 -13.22
C LYS A 13 -9.65 17.29 -12.49
N LYS A 14 -10.35 17.99 -11.59
CA LYS A 14 -9.79 19.10 -10.80
C LYS A 14 -8.93 18.62 -9.62
N ALA A 15 -9.20 17.45 -9.07
CA ALA A 15 -8.54 16.92 -7.87
C ALA A 15 -7.53 15.79 -8.16
N VAL A 16 -7.35 15.41 -9.42
CA VAL A 16 -6.47 14.31 -9.84
C VAL A 16 -5.02 14.49 -9.37
N GLY A 17 -4.49 15.71 -9.37
CA GLY A 17 -3.14 16.01 -8.90
C GLY A 17 -2.96 15.75 -7.39
N THR A 18 -3.93 16.19 -6.58
CA THR A 18 -3.92 15.97 -5.13
C THR A 18 -4.08 14.49 -4.79
N ALA A 19 -4.96 13.77 -5.50
CA ALA A 19 -5.13 12.33 -5.34
C ALA A 19 -3.83 11.56 -5.67
N ALA A 20 -3.14 11.92 -6.75
CA ALA A 20 -1.86 11.34 -7.11
C ALA A 20 -0.80 11.57 -6.02
N GLY A 21 -0.70 12.81 -5.53
CA GLY A 21 0.20 13.17 -4.44
C GLY A 21 -0.10 12.41 -3.15
N PHE A 22 -1.37 12.25 -2.79
CA PHE A 22 -1.80 11.52 -1.59
C PHE A 22 -1.43 10.02 -1.67
N ILE A 23 -1.74 9.37 -2.79
CA ILE A 23 -1.38 7.97 -3.04
C ILE A 23 0.14 7.80 -2.98
N GLY A 24 0.90 8.72 -3.59
CA GLY A 24 2.36 8.72 -3.56
C GLY A 24 2.91 8.86 -2.14
N LEU A 25 2.40 9.80 -1.35
CA LEU A 25 2.80 10.03 0.04
C LEU A 25 2.63 8.75 0.88
N PHE A 26 1.45 8.13 0.84
CA PHE A 26 1.18 6.92 1.61
C PHE A 26 1.98 5.71 1.11
N GLY A 27 2.23 5.61 -0.20
CA GLY A 27 3.11 4.59 -0.76
C GLY A 27 4.54 4.69 -0.22
N TYR A 28 5.10 5.89 -0.18
CA TYR A 28 6.44 6.11 0.39
C TYR A 28 6.47 5.93 1.90
N LEU A 29 5.48 6.44 2.63
CA LEU A 29 5.38 6.27 4.08
C LEU A 29 5.29 4.78 4.46
N GLY A 30 4.45 4.02 3.77
CA GLY A 30 4.32 2.57 3.98
C GLY A 30 5.64 1.84 3.74
N ARG A 31 6.39 2.23 2.70
CA ARG A 31 7.71 1.64 2.42
C ARG A 31 8.75 1.98 3.48
N THR A 32 8.77 3.22 3.97
CA THR A 32 9.66 3.64 5.07
C THR A 32 9.32 2.90 6.36
N ALA A 33 8.02 2.75 6.66
CA ALA A 33 7.56 2.00 7.83
C ALA A 33 7.99 0.52 7.75
N LEU A 34 7.82 -0.13 6.60
CA LEU A 34 8.27 -1.50 6.37
C LEU A 34 9.78 -1.63 6.60
N SER A 35 10.59 -0.75 6.02
CA SER A 35 12.05 -0.77 6.20
C SER A 35 12.46 -0.63 7.66
N LYS A 36 11.77 0.22 8.43
CA LYS A 36 12.03 0.40 9.87
C LYS A 36 11.63 -0.85 10.67
N VAL A 37 10.48 -1.45 10.37
CA VAL A 37 9.99 -2.67 11.03
C VAL A 37 10.92 -3.84 10.76
N VAL A 38 11.31 -4.07 9.49
CA VAL A 38 12.26 -5.12 9.11
C VAL A 38 13.62 -4.88 9.76
N GLY A 39 14.11 -3.64 9.76
CA GLY A 39 15.37 -3.29 10.41
C GLY A 39 15.36 -3.49 11.94
N TRP A 40 14.20 -3.36 12.58
CA TRP A 40 14.03 -3.68 14.01
C TRP A 40 13.94 -5.20 14.24
N LEU A 41 13.15 -5.91 13.42
CA LEU A 41 13.03 -7.38 13.49
C LEU A 41 14.39 -8.07 13.31
N SER A 42 15.23 -7.57 12.40
CA SER A 42 16.56 -8.11 12.15
C SER A 42 17.50 -8.07 13.34
N LYS A 43 17.20 -7.28 14.38
CA LYS A 43 18.01 -7.18 15.61
C LYS A 43 17.56 -8.17 16.69
N GLN A 44 16.43 -8.86 16.50
CA GLN A 44 15.89 -9.78 17.46
C GLN A 44 16.60 -11.14 17.38
N PRO A 45 16.91 -11.79 18.52
CA PRO A 45 17.48 -13.13 18.52
C PRO A 45 16.49 -14.15 17.93
N GLY A 46 16.96 -14.98 16.99
CA GLY A 46 16.12 -15.95 16.27
C GLY A 46 15.43 -15.41 15.01
N PHE A 47 15.81 -14.22 14.54
CA PHE A 47 15.30 -13.67 13.29
C PHE A 47 15.82 -14.44 12.08
N HIS A 48 14.88 -14.85 11.23
CA HIS A 48 15.14 -15.50 9.95
C HIS A 48 14.67 -14.58 8.82
N TRP A 49 15.43 -14.49 7.74
CA TRP A 49 15.16 -13.55 6.65
C TRP A 49 13.79 -13.79 5.97
N GLU A 50 13.29 -15.03 6.03
CA GLU A 50 11.98 -15.47 5.59
C GLU A 50 10.84 -14.72 6.32
N GLN A 51 11.05 -14.27 7.56
CA GLN A 51 10.07 -13.50 8.31
C GLN A 51 9.77 -12.14 7.65
N SER A 52 10.75 -11.54 6.96
CA SER A 52 10.50 -10.35 6.13
C SER A 52 9.62 -10.68 4.92
N LEU A 53 9.79 -11.86 4.31
CA LEU A 53 8.94 -12.29 3.21
C LEU A 53 7.51 -12.54 3.68
N TYR A 54 7.32 -13.19 4.83
CA TYR A 54 5.99 -13.41 5.39
C TYR A 54 5.27 -12.09 5.70
N LEU A 55 6.00 -11.06 6.15
CA LEU A 55 5.44 -9.71 6.33
C LEU A 55 4.95 -9.08 5.02
N ILE A 56 5.73 -9.21 3.93
CA ILE A 56 5.36 -8.68 2.61
C ILE A 56 4.14 -9.44 2.07
N ILE A 57 4.11 -10.76 2.21
CA ILE A 57 2.97 -11.59 1.80
C ILE A 57 1.72 -11.21 2.60
N GLY A 58 1.83 -11.09 3.92
CA GLY A 58 0.71 -10.66 4.77
C GLY A 58 0.17 -9.29 4.39
N ALA A 59 1.04 -8.31 4.15
CA ALA A 59 0.64 -6.99 3.68
C ALA A 59 -0.05 -7.04 2.30
N THR A 60 0.43 -7.91 1.41
CA THR A 60 -0.17 -8.12 0.08
C THR A 60 -1.56 -8.75 0.18
N LEU A 61 -1.76 -9.72 1.06
CA LEU A 61 -3.07 -10.34 1.31
C LEU A 61 -4.07 -9.34 1.88
N ILE A 62 -3.63 -8.49 2.82
CA ILE A 62 -4.48 -7.40 3.36
C ILE A 62 -4.84 -6.41 2.24
N ALA A 63 -3.88 -6.02 1.40
CA ALA A 63 -4.13 -5.14 0.26
C ALA A 63 -5.14 -5.75 -0.73
N LEU A 64 -5.02 -7.06 -1.02
CA LEU A 64 -5.98 -7.79 -1.86
C LEU A 64 -7.38 -7.83 -1.24
N ALA A 65 -7.49 -8.08 0.07
CA ALA A 65 -8.77 -8.07 0.76
C ALA A 65 -9.44 -6.68 0.71
N LEU A 66 -8.67 -5.61 0.92
CA LEU A 66 -9.17 -4.24 0.80
C LEU A 66 -9.61 -3.91 -0.64
N LEU A 67 -8.83 -4.33 -1.64
CA LEU A 67 -9.18 -4.20 -3.06
C LEU A 67 -10.45 -4.97 -3.42
N ALA A 68 -10.63 -6.17 -2.89
CA ALA A 68 -11.83 -6.96 -3.11
C ALA A 68 -13.09 -6.25 -2.61
N VAL A 69 -13.00 -5.54 -1.47
CA VAL A 69 -14.11 -4.73 -0.94
C VAL A 69 -14.38 -3.50 -1.80
N THR A 70 -13.34 -2.84 -2.31
CA THR A 70 -13.48 -1.59 -3.09
C THR A 70 -13.75 -1.82 -4.58
N TRP A 71 -13.61 -3.06 -5.09
CA TRP A 71 -13.78 -3.37 -6.52
C TRP A 71 -15.14 -3.00 -7.10
N SER A 72 -16.21 -3.08 -6.31
CA SER A 72 -17.58 -2.77 -6.77
C SER A 72 -17.99 -1.30 -6.60
N TRP A 73 -17.11 -0.47 -6.05
CA TRP A 73 -17.44 0.93 -5.78
C TRP A 73 -17.54 1.69 -7.10
N LYS A 74 -18.66 2.38 -7.30
CA LYS A 74 -18.80 3.33 -8.42
C LYS A 74 -18.54 4.74 -7.89
N PRO A 75 -17.70 5.54 -8.57
CA PRO A 75 -17.55 6.95 -8.22
C PRO A 75 -18.91 7.63 -8.43
N LYS A 76 -19.51 8.12 -7.32
CA LYS A 76 -20.61 9.07 -7.40
C LYS A 76 -19.96 10.42 -7.73
N ALA A 77 -20.10 10.83 -8.99
CA ALA A 77 -19.67 12.14 -9.46
C ALA A 77 -20.27 13.26 -8.61
#